data_AF-A0A7C2HJU1-F1
#
_entry.id   AF-A0A7C2HJU1-F1
#
_cell.length_a   1.000
_cell.length_b   1.000
_cell.length_c   1.000
_cell.angle_alpha   90.00
_cell.angle_beta   90.00
_cell.angle_gamma   90.00
#
_symmetry.space_group_name_H-M   'P 1'
#
loop_
_entity.id
_entity.type
_entity.pdbx_description
1 polymer ?
#
loop_
_entity_poly.entity_id
_entity_poly.type
_entity_poly.pdbx_seq_one_letter_code
_entity_poly.pdbx_strand_id
1 'polypeptide(L)'
;MRVAGGGPRVVRVLAPNPGPCTLEGTNTWVVGRDPAVVVDPGPDDPAHLAEVRREAGVVGAILLTHDHPDHAPGASALARDTGAPVLAFRPPAGGRRLRDGEIVRAGDAALRAIHTPGHSPDHVAFALEGERALFTGDAVLGRGTSVIDPPEGDLAAYLRSLRRMLDLAPRILYPGHGPVVLDGAAKLREYLEHRAMREEQVLAALEAGRRTIPEMVEEIYRGYPPELRPLAERSVLAHLVKLEAEGRVVRRTGAGDTRYELAEPRACERCGSPVRGRTRLCRRCSLEVLQERPTS
;
A
#
# COMPACT_ATOMS: atom_id res chain seq x y z
N MET A 1 -2.36 -13.75 41.39
CA MET A 1 -2.02 -14.52 40.18
C MET A 1 -2.35 -13.65 38.97
N ARG A 2 -1.36 -12.97 38.37
CA ARG A 2 -1.56 -12.13 37.17
C ARG A 2 -1.65 -13.05 35.96
N VAL A 3 -2.72 -12.95 35.19
CA VAL A 3 -2.78 -13.63 33.88
C VAL A 3 -1.81 -12.90 32.96
N ALA A 4 -0.66 -13.51 32.72
CA ALA A 4 0.25 -13.13 31.66
C ALA A 4 -0.44 -13.51 30.32
N GLY A 5 -1.11 -12.55 29.67
CA GLY A 5 -1.88 -12.87 28.46
C GLY A 5 -2.64 -11.73 27.78
N GLY A 6 -2.26 -10.47 27.99
CA GLY A 6 -2.81 -9.35 27.21
C GLY A 6 -1.66 -8.65 26.49
N GLY A 7 -1.66 -8.68 25.15
CA GLY A 7 -0.72 -7.89 24.36
C GLY A 7 -0.86 -6.38 24.60
N PRO A 8 0.00 -5.56 23.97
CA PRO A 8 -0.05 -4.11 24.13
C PRO A 8 -1.44 -3.54 23.82
N ARG A 9 -1.88 -2.55 24.59
CA ARG A 9 -3.14 -1.82 24.32
C ARG A 9 -3.05 -1.18 22.92
N VAL A 10 -4.09 -1.33 22.10
CA VAL A 10 -4.23 -0.60 20.84
C VAL A 10 -5.50 0.24 20.89
N VAL A 11 -5.38 1.54 20.72
CA VAL A 11 -6.51 2.48 20.68
C VAL A 11 -6.47 3.33 19.44
N ARG A 12 -7.65 3.56 18.88
CA ARG A 12 -7.88 4.40 17.72
C ARG A 12 -8.37 5.77 18.17
N VAL A 13 -7.70 6.82 17.70
CA VAL A 13 -8.19 8.19 17.74
C VAL A 13 -8.44 8.62 16.30
N LEU A 14 -9.68 8.95 15.97
CA LEU A 14 -10.09 9.26 14.60
C LEU A 14 -9.97 10.76 14.35
N ALA A 15 -9.15 11.16 13.39
CA ALA A 15 -9.04 12.56 12.99
C ALA A 15 -10.36 13.04 12.33
N PRO A 16 -10.79 14.29 12.56
CA PRO A 16 -12.06 14.83 12.04
C PRO A 16 -11.93 15.31 10.58
N ASN A 17 -11.38 14.47 9.70
CA ASN A 17 -11.10 14.78 8.29
C ASN A 17 -11.76 13.80 7.30
N PRO A 18 -13.09 13.60 7.34
CA PRO A 18 -13.76 12.66 6.45
C PRO A 18 -13.71 13.14 4.99
N GLY A 19 -13.68 12.18 4.06
CA GLY A 19 -13.59 12.49 2.63
C GLY A 19 -13.54 11.25 1.73
N PRO A 20 -13.54 11.44 0.40
CA PRO A 20 -13.51 10.33 -0.56
C PRO A 20 -12.29 9.39 -0.39
N CYS A 21 -11.14 9.94 -0.02
CA CYS A 21 -9.91 9.18 0.18
C CYS A 21 -9.68 8.78 1.64
N THR A 22 -10.18 9.56 2.60
CA THR A 22 -9.96 9.36 4.04
C THR A 22 -11.11 8.62 4.74
N LEU A 23 -12.20 8.32 4.03
CA LEU A 23 -13.42 7.68 4.55
C LEU A 23 -14.01 8.47 5.72
N GLU A 24 -14.13 7.87 6.91
CA GLU A 24 -14.58 8.54 8.13
C GLU A 24 -13.53 9.51 8.71
N GLY A 25 -12.28 9.41 8.28
CA GLY A 25 -11.12 10.16 8.77
C GLY A 25 -9.87 9.29 8.87
N THR A 26 -8.73 9.92 9.17
CA THR A 26 -7.46 9.21 9.41
C THR A 26 -7.49 8.56 10.79
N ASN A 27 -7.19 7.26 10.84
CA ASN A 27 -7.05 6.49 12.07
C ASN A 27 -5.64 6.71 12.64
N THR A 28 -5.52 7.54 13.68
CA THR A 28 -4.31 7.57 14.51
C THR A 28 -4.35 6.42 15.49
N TRP A 29 -3.26 5.65 15.57
CA TRP A 29 -3.17 4.51 16.48
C TRP A 29 -2.23 4.80 17.64
N VAL A 30 -2.74 4.65 18.86
CA VAL A 30 -1.98 4.71 20.11
C VAL A 30 -1.73 3.27 20.58
N VAL A 31 -0.46 2.89 20.69
CA VAL A 31 -0.03 1.50 20.93
C VAL A 31 0.84 1.41 22.17
N GLY A 32 0.48 0.50 23.07
CA GLY A 32 1.14 0.34 24.36
C GLY A 32 0.87 1.48 25.33
N ARG A 33 1.61 1.49 26.44
CA ARG A 33 1.55 2.51 27.50
C ARG A 33 2.91 2.68 28.18
N ASP A 34 3.14 3.88 28.73
CA ASP A 34 4.23 4.22 29.65
C ASP A 34 5.65 3.80 29.20
N PRO A 35 6.18 4.36 28.08
CA PRO A 35 5.53 5.27 27.14
C PRO A 35 4.86 4.56 25.94
N ALA A 36 3.82 5.16 25.37
CA ALA A 36 3.11 4.67 24.18
C ALA A 36 3.79 5.08 22.85
N VAL A 37 3.52 4.32 21.79
CA VAL A 37 3.83 4.68 20.40
C VAL A 37 2.59 5.27 19.75
N VAL A 38 2.75 6.36 18.99
CA VAL A 38 1.70 6.91 18.12
C VAL A 38 2.05 6.59 16.67
N VAL A 39 1.14 5.95 15.93
CA VAL A 39 1.26 5.71 14.48
C VAL A 39 0.30 6.64 13.75
N ASP A 40 0.83 7.42 12.81
CA ASP A 40 0.12 8.42 11.98
C ASP A 40 -0.71 9.41 12.82
N PRO A 41 -0.09 10.47 13.37
CA PRO A 41 -0.78 11.45 14.22
C PRO A 41 -1.85 12.26 13.49
N GLY A 42 -2.00 12.09 12.18
CA GLY A 42 -3.07 12.68 11.39
C GLY A 42 -2.68 14.04 10.78
N PRO A 43 -3.68 14.82 10.30
CA PRO A 43 -3.45 16.21 9.90
C PRO A 43 -3.00 17.05 11.10
N ASP A 44 -2.48 18.25 10.84
CA ASP A 44 -2.11 19.22 11.88
C ASP A 44 -3.37 19.90 12.45
N ASP A 45 -4.18 19.12 13.17
CA ASP A 45 -5.39 19.55 13.87
C ASP A 45 -5.13 19.57 15.40
N PRO A 46 -5.11 20.74 16.04
CA PRO A 46 -4.80 20.85 17.46
C PRO A 46 -5.76 20.10 18.39
N ALA A 47 -7.04 19.98 18.04
CA ALA A 47 -8.03 19.32 18.89
C ALA A 47 -7.84 17.79 18.84
N HIS A 48 -7.62 17.25 17.65
CA HIS A 48 -7.24 15.85 17.45
C HIS A 48 -5.94 15.49 18.17
N LEU A 49 -4.89 16.30 18.00
CA LEU A 49 -3.60 16.05 18.66
C LEU A 49 -3.69 16.12 20.19
N ALA A 50 -4.54 16.98 20.74
CA ALA A 50 -4.82 16.99 22.18
C ALA A 50 -5.49 15.69 22.64
N GLU A 51 -6.39 15.12 21.85
CA GLU A 51 -7.00 13.82 22.14
C GLU A 51 -6.00 12.67 22.02
N VAL A 52 -5.15 12.66 20.98
CA VAL A 52 -4.06 11.69 20.83
C VAL A 52 -3.15 11.69 22.05
N ARG A 53 -2.75 12.87 22.54
CA ARG A 53 -1.94 13.02 23.76
C ARG A 53 -2.66 12.51 25.01
N ARG A 54 -3.95 12.82 25.14
CA ARG A 54 -4.78 12.36 26.26
C ARG A 54 -4.85 10.83 26.30
N GLU A 55 -5.03 10.18 25.15
CA GLU A 55 -5.12 8.72 25.05
C GLU A 55 -3.76 8.02 25.19
N ALA A 56 -2.68 8.66 24.74
CA ALA A 56 -1.32 8.11 24.81
C ALA A 56 -0.65 8.29 26.18
N GLY A 57 -0.97 9.37 26.91
CA GLY A 57 -0.23 9.74 28.11
C GLY A 57 1.20 10.16 27.74
N VAL A 58 2.20 9.37 28.16
CA VAL A 58 3.61 9.61 27.78
C VAL A 58 3.86 9.02 26.40
N VAL A 59 4.25 9.85 25.42
CA VAL A 59 4.60 9.41 24.07
C VAL A 59 6.10 9.13 23.99
N GLY A 60 6.47 7.92 23.57
CA GLY A 60 7.86 7.48 23.45
C GLY A 60 8.40 7.51 22.03
N ALA A 61 7.51 7.39 21.03
CA ALA A 61 7.84 7.51 19.61
C ALA A 61 6.60 7.89 18.80
N ILE A 62 6.82 8.65 17.72
CA ILE A 62 5.81 8.96 16.71
C ILE A 62 6.28 8.30 15.41
N LEU A 63 5.49 7.39 14.86
CA LEU A 63 5.79 6.65 13.64
C LEU A 63 4.90 7.13 12.51
N LEU A 64 5.49 7.36 11.34
CA LEU A 64 4.73 7.67 10.12
C LEU A 64 4.78 6.51 9.15
N THR A 65 3.62 6.12 8.64
CA THR A 65 3.49 5.15 7.54
C THR A 65 3.98 5.77 6.23
N HIS A 66 3.67 7.04 5.96
CA HIS A 66 4.13 7.78 4.79
C HIS A 66 3.93 9.30 4.96
N ASP A 67 4.37 10.09 3.98
CA ASP A 67 4.43 11.56 4.01
C ASP A 67 3.16 12.30 3.53
N HIS A 68 2.05 11.59 3.28
CA HIS A 68 0.80 12.21 2.83
C HIS A 68 0.16 13.16 3.87
N PRO A 69 -0.58 14.18 3.39
CA PRO A 69 -1.00 15.33 4.20
C PRO A 69 -2.04 15.01 5.28
N ASP A 70 -2.69 13.87 5.22
CA ASP A 70 -3.64 13.44 6.23
C ASP A 70 -3.03 12.51 7.28
N HIS A 71 -1.80 12.02 7.09
CA HIS A 71 -1.09 11.15 8.05
C HIS A 71 0.04 11.87 8.81
N ALA A 72 0.85 12.66 8.09
CA ALA A 72 2.15 13.14 8.56
C ALA A 72 2.18 14.51 9.28
N PRO A 73 1.40 15.53 8.88
CA PRO A 73 1.62 16.90 9.36
C PRO A 73 1.54 17.08 10.87
N GLY A 74 0.65 16.35 11.54
CA GLY A 74 0.51 16.42 13.00
C GLY A 74 1.75 15.95 13.79
N ALA A 75 2.70 15.25 13.14
CA ALA A 75 3.88 14.70 13.82
C ALA A 75 4.81 15.78 14.37
N SER A 76 4.98 16.89 13.65
CA SER A 76 5.87 17.97 14.08
C SER A 76 5.31 18.70 15.30
N ALA A 77 4.00 18.94 15.34
CA ALA A 77 3.33 19.52 16.51
C ALA A 77 3.37 18.56 17.71
N LEU A 78 3.01 17.30 17.50
CA LEU A 78 3.04 16.29 18.57
C LEU A 78 4.44 16.07 19.14
N ALA A 79 5.49 16.08 18.30
CA ALA A 79 6.87 15.97 18.74
C ALA A 79 7.33 17.17 19.58
N ARG A 80 6.95 18.39 19.19
CA ARG A 80 7.24 19.60 19.99
C ARG A 80 6.58 19.54 21.37
N ASP A 81 5.34 19.05 21.45
CA ASP A 81 4.57 19.01 22.68
C ASP A 81 4.97 17.89 23.65
N THR A 82 5.57 16.81 23.13
CA THR A 82 5.89 15.59 23.90
C THR A 82 7.38 15.34 24.07
N GLY A 83 8.22 15.94 23.21
CA GLY A 83 9.64 15.62 23.10
C GLY A 83 9.93 14.27 22.44
N ALA A 84 8.92 13.54 21.98
CA ALA A 84 9.08 12.24 21.35
C ALA A 84 9.71 12.36 19.95
N PRO A 85 10.61 11.45 19.56
CA PRO A 85 11.18 11.45 18.22
C PRO A 85 10.13 11.03 17.18
N VAL A 86 10.17 11.69 16.01
CA VAL A 86 9.43 11.28 14.81
C VAL A 86 10.30 10.33 13.99
N LEU A 87 9.78 9.17 13.64
CA LEU A 87 10.46 8.15 12.83
C LEU A 87 9.64 7.86 11.58
N ALA A 88 10.28 7.95 10.42
CA ALA A 88 9.62 7.67 9.14
C ALA A 88 10.65 7.22 8.10
N PHE A 89 10.18 6.63 7.01
CA PHE A 89 11.03 6.38 5.85
C PHE A 89 11.43 7.69 5.15
N ARG A 90 10.54 8.69 5.08
CA ARG A 90 10.87 10.07 4.72
C ARG A 90 10.51 11.00 5.87
N PRO A 91 11.42 11.19 6.84
CA PRO A 91 11.10 12.00 8.01
C PRO A 91 10.98 13.48 7.64
N PRO A 92 10.08 14.24 8.32
CA PRO A 92 10.11 15.69 8.27
C PRO A 92 11.42 16.22 8.89
N ALA A 93 11.66 17.54 8.76
CA ALA A 93 12.83 18.17 9.37
C ALA A 93 12.89 17.88 10.88
N GLY A 94 14.06 17.44 11.37
CA GLY A 94 14.26 17.04 12.77
C GLY A 94 13.81 15.61 13.10
N GLY A 95 13.12 14.92 12.19
CA GLY A 95 12.79 13.51 12.34
C GLY A 95 13.96 12.57 12.00
N ARG A 96 13.84 11.33 12.44
CA ARG A 96 14.83 10.27 12.23
C ARG A 96 14.38 9.33 11.11
N ARG A 97 15.30 8.99 10.21
CA ARG A 97 15.07 7.98 9.18
C ARG A 97 14.94 6.58 9.80
N LEU A 98 13.87 5.91 9.45
CA LEU A 98 13.58 4.51 9.78
C LEU A 98 14.12 3.60 8.67
N ARG A 99 14.52 2.36 9.02
CA ARG A 99 14.94 1.32 8.07
C ARG A 99 13.97 0.16 8.04
N ASP A 100 13.96 -0.56 6.91
CA ASP A 100 13.22 -1.81 6.79
C ASP A 100 13.70 -2.83 7.84
N GLY A 101 12.76 -3.50 8.51
CA GLY A 101 13.03 -4.46 9.58
C GLY A 101 13.42 -3.83 10.93
N GLU A 102 13.57 -2.52 11.03
CA GLU A 102 13.91 -1.84 12.28
C GLU A 102 12.76 -1.97 13.30
N ILE A 103 13.10 -2.32 14.54
CA ILE A 103 12.12 -2.45 15.63
C ILE A 103 12.20 -1.22 16.54
N VAL A 104 11.10 -0.48 16.62
CA VAL A 104 10.93 0.65 17.54
C VAL A 104 10.24 0.16 18.79
N ARG A 105 10.82 0.44 19.97
CA ARG A 105 10.29 0.05 21.27
C ARG A 105 9.94 1.28 22.10
N ALA A 106 8.77 1.25 22.73
CA ALA A 106 8.35 2.22 23.73
C ALA A 106 7.41 1.51 24.71
N GLY A 107 7.73 1.57 26.01
CA GLY A 107 6.93 0.91 27.04
C GLY A 107 6.82 -0.60 26.80
N ASP A 108 5.59 -1.09 26.78
CA ASP A 108 5.25 -2.48 26.46
C ASP A 108 5.06 -2.74 24.95
N ALA A 109 5.14 -1.72 24.10
CA ALA A 109 4.98 -1.85 22.65
C ALA A 109 6.33 -2.00 21.92
N ALA A 110 6.35 -2.90 20.93
CA ALA A 110 7.44 -3.07 19.98
C ALA A 110 6.86 -3.20 18.57
N LEU A 111 7.18 -2.25 17.69
CA LEU A 111 6.69 -2.20 16.31
C LEU A 111 7.84 -2.34 15.34
N ARG A 112 7.77 -3.35 14.45
CA ARG A 112 8.73 -3.58 13.39
C ARG A 112 8.29 -2.93 12.09
N ALA A 113 9.16 -2.12 11.53
CA ALA A 113 8.98 -1.49 10.23
C ALA A 113 9.03 -2.52 9.09
N ILE A 114 8.03 -2.53 8.23
CA ILE A 114 7.97 -3.33 7.00
C ILE A 114 7.81 -2.36 5.84
N HIS A 115 8.89 -2.09 5.11
CA HIS A 115 8.84 -1.23 3.92
C HIS A 115 7.92 -1.87 2.88
N THR A 116 6.87 -1.15 2.53
CA THR A 116 5.75 -1.61 1.71
C THR A 116 5.44 -0.59 0.61
N PRO A 117 6.43 -0.25 -0.24
CA PRO A 117 6.25 0.75 -1.28
C PRO A 117 5.16 0.32 -2.26
N GLY A 118 4.50 1.29 -2.87
CA GLY A 118 3.54 1.06 -3.94
C GLY A 118 2.39 2.04 -3.93
N HIS A 119 1.80 2.33 -2.78
CA HIS A 119 0.89 3.47 -2.62
C HIS A 119 1.68 4.79 -2.72
N SER A 120 2.67 4.90 -1.83
CA SER A 120 3.76 5.87 -1.92
C SER A 120 5.10 5.11 -1.91
N PRO A 121 6.20 5.73 -2.37
CA PRO A 121 7.53 5.10 -2.37
C PRO A 121 8.15 4.95 -0.97
N ASP A 122 7.71 5.77 0.00
CA ASP A 122 8.17 5.72 1.39
C ASP A 122 7.25 4.90 2.31
N HIS A 123 6.14 4.36 1.78
CA HIS A 123 5.15 3.66 2.58
C HIS A 123 5.76 2.52 3.42
N VAL A 124 5.44 2.51 4.71
CA VAL A 124 5.80 1.48 5.68
C VAL A 124 4.55 1.00 6.43
N ALA A 125 4.44 -0.31 6.58
CA ALA A 125 3.49 -0.94 7.48
C ALA A 125 4.23 -1.34 8.77
N PHE A 126 3.56 -1.33 9.91
CA PHE A 126 4.19 -1.70 11.18
C PHE A 126 3.61 -3.01 11.71
N ALA A 127 4.47 -4.00 11.96
CA ALA A 127 4.07 -5.23 12.63
C ALA A 127 4.22 -5.08 14.14
N LEU A 128 3.17 -5.41 14.90
CA LEU A 128 3.22 -5.44 16.35
C LEU A 128 3.91 -6.75 16.80
N GLU A 129 5.08 -6.65 17.43
CA GLU A 129 5.84 -7.82 17.85
C GLU A 129 5.06 -8.67 18.87
N GLY A 130 5.15 -9.99 18.74
CA GLY A 130 4.40 -10.95 19.55
C GLY A 130 2.93 -11.11 19.15
N GLU A 131 2.42 -10.23 18.28
CA GLU A 131 1.04 -10.24 17.80
C GLU A 131 0.97 -10.52 16.29
N ARG A 132 -0.14 -11.11 15.83
CA ARG A 132 -0.43 -11.23 14.39
C ARG A 132 -1.21 -10.02 13.91
N ALA A 133 -0.66 -8.82 14.13
CA ALA A 133 -1.32 -7.56 13.80
C ALA A 133 -0.40 -6.62 13.00
N LEU A 134 -0.98 -5.94 12.00
CA LEU A 134 -0.30 -4.93 11.19
C LEU A 134 -1.03 -3.60 11.24
N PHE A 135 -0.28 -2.51 11.41
CA PHE A 135 -0.73 -1.16 11.08
C PHE A 135 -0.41 -0.93 9.61
N THR A 136 -1.45 -0.85 8.76
CA THR A 136 -1.27 -0.95 7.30
C THR A 136 -1.24 0.38 6.59
N GLY A 137 -1.45 1.51 7.29
CA GLY A 137 -1.57 2.83 6.67
C GLY A 137 -2.52 2.77 5.49
N ASP A 138 -2.07 3.29 4.36
CA ASP A 138 -2.81 3.31 3.10
C ASP A 138 -2.50 2.18 2.15
N ALA A 139 -1.60 1.26 2.52
CA ALA A 139 -1.40 0.05 1.72
C ALA A 139 -2.66 -0.83 1.72
N VAL A 140 -3.35 -0.98 2.85
CA VAL A 140 -4.62 -1.72 2.97
C VAL A 140 -5.57 -0.96 3.88
N LEU A 141 -6.78 -0.71 3.38
CA LEU A 141 -7.83 0.04 4.08
C LEU A 141 -8.83 -0.93 4.71
N GLY A 142 -9.57 -0.44 5.71
CA GLY A 142 -10.64 -1.20 6.36
C GLY A 142 -11.82 -1.48 5.45
N ARG A 143 -12.07 -0.61 4.47
CA ARG A 143 -13.13 -0.73 3.48
C ARG A 143 -12.65 -0.17 2.14
N GLY A 144 -13.16 -0.72 1.05
CA GLY A 144 -12.77 -0.32 -0.30
C GLY A 144 -11.36 -0.79 -0.64
N THR A 145 -10.66 -0.01 -1.48
CA THR A 145 -9.32 -0.33 -2.00
C THR A 145 -8.42 0.89 -1.95
N SER A 146 -7.11 0.70 -1.80
CA SER A 146 -6.13 1.79 -1.88
C SER A 146 -6.00 2.34 -3.31
N VAL A 147 -5.65 3.62 -3.44
CA VAL A 147 -5.30 4.23 -4.72
C VAL A 147 -3.80 4.02 -4.97
N ILE A 148 -3.45 3.55 -6.18
CA ILE A 148 -2.06 3.44 -6.62
C ILE A 148 -1.88 4.43 -7.75
N ASP A 149 -1.17 5.52 -7.48
CA ASP A 149 -1.18 6.68 -8.36
C ASP A 149 0.19 7.03 -8.99
N PRO A 150 0.48 6.61 -10.23
CA PRO A 150 1.76 6.93 -10.88
C PRO A 150 1.96 8.43 -11.17
N PRO A 151 3.17 8.99 -11.04
CA PRO A 151 4.44 8.28 -10.96
C PRO A 151 4.90 7.93 -9.54
N GLU A 152 4.22 8.44 -8.50
CA GLU A 152 4.61 8.18 -7.12
C GLU A 152 4.22 6.75 -6.70
N GLY A 153 3.01 6.34 -7.06
CA GLY A 153 2.53 4.98 -6.89
C GLY A 153 3.07 4.02 -7.95
N ASP A 154 3.39 2.80 -7.53
CA ASP A 154 3.89 1.70 -8.36
C ASP A 154 3.11 0.42 -8.04
N LEU A 155 2.27 -0.03 -8.99
CA LEU A 155 1.45 -1.22 -8.83
C LEU A 155 2.28 -2.52 -8.71
N ALA A 156 3.41 -2.61 -9.40
CA ALA A 156 4.27 -3.79 -9.30
C ALA A 156 4.92 -3.86 -7.91
N ALA A 157 5.40 -2.72 -7.38
CA ALA A 157 5.88 -2.62 -6.01
C ALA A 157 4.78 -2.93 -5.00
N TYR A 158 3.59 -2.36 -5.20
CA TYR A 158 2.43 -2.59 -4.34
C TYR A 158 2.06 -4.08 -4.23
N LEU A 159 2.01 -4.81 -5.35
CA LEU A 159 1.72 -6.25 -5.34
C LEU A 159 2.80 -7.07 -4.60
N ARG A 160 4.08 -6.67 -4.67
CA ARG A 160 5.14 -7.27 -3.86
C ARG A 160 4.93 -6.97 -2.37
N SER A 161 4.55 -5.74 -2.04
CA SER A 161 4.25 -5.31 -0.66
C SER A 161 3.05 -6.05 -0.07
N LEU A 162 1.97 -6.24 -0.82
CA LEU A 162 0.81 -7.05 -0.38
C LEU A 162 1.21 -8.51 -0.09
N ARG A 163 2.01 -9.13 -0.96
CA ARG A 163 2.50 -10.51 -0.73
C ARG A 163 3.40 -10.59 0.50
N ARG A 164 4.32 -9.64 0.65
CA ARG A 164 5.18 -9.54 1.84
C ARG A 164 4.37 -9.41 3.13
N MET A 165 3.31 -8.61 3.13
CA MET A 165 2.40 -8.51 4.29
C MET A 165 1.61 -9.81 4.50
N LEU A 166 1.19 -10.49 3.44
CA LEU A 166 0.48 -11.77 3.52
C LEU A 166 1.37 -12.88 4.10
N ASP A 167 2.66 -12.89 3.80
CA ASP A 167 3.64 -13.85 4.33
C ASP A 167 3.83 -13.72 5.84
N LEU A 168 3.52 -12.56 6.43
CA LEU A 168 3.48 -12.37 7.89
C LEU A 168 2.26 -13.04 8.55
N ALA A 169 1.32 -13.55 7.74
CA ALA A 169 0.09 -14.20 8.15
C ALA A 169 -0.68 -13.42 9.24
N PRO A 170 -0.98 -12.12 9.02
CA PRO A 170 -1.66 -11.29 9.99
C PRO A 170 -3.11 -11.74 10.19
N ARG A 171 -3.56 -11.70 11.44
CA ARG A 171 -4.95 -11.90 11.81
C ARG A 171 -5.70 -10.57 11.81
N ILE A 172 -5.10 -9.51 12.35
CA ILE A 172 -5.73 -8.20 12.48
C ILE A 172 -4.98 -7.16 11.63
N LEU A 173 -5.72 -6.29 10.95
CA LEU A 173 -5.17 -5.08 10.34
C LEU A 173 -5.78 -3.84 11.00
N TYR A 174 -4.91 -2.89 11.33
CA TYR A 174 -5.20 -1.55 11.83
C TYR A 174 -4.92 -0.55 10.68
N PRO A 175 -5.92 -0.27 9.82
CA PRO A 175 -5.70 0.53 8.62
C PRO A 175 -5.59 2.01 8.92
N GLY A 176 -5.02 2.77 7.97
CA GLY A 176 -5.04 4.23 7.96
C GLY A 176 -6.46 4.80 7.89
N HIS A 177 -7.36 4.12 7.18
CA HIS A 177 -8.77 4.52 7.07
C HIS A 177 -9.73 3.34 7.20
N GLY A 178 -10.94 3.63 7.68
CA GLY A 178 -12.02 2.66 7.81
C GLY A 178 -11.91 1.75 9.04
N PRO A 179 -12.72 0.68 9.12
CA PRO A 179 -12.79 -0.18 10.30
C PRO A 179 -11.58 -1.11 10.44
N VAL A 180 -11.35 -1.58 11.67
CA VAL A 180 -10.40 -2.68 11.94
C VAL A 180 -10.83 -3.93 11.15
N VAL A 181 -9.85 -4.63 10.58
CA VAL A 181 -10.06 -5.87 9.84
C VAL A 181 -9.64 -7.04 10.72
N LEU A 182 -10.57 -7.97 11.00
CA LEU A 182 -10.33 -9.12 11.88
C LEU A 182 -9.89 -10.41 11.14
N ASP A 183 -9.93 -10.39 9.81
CA ASP A 183 -9.33 -11.41 8.96
C ASP A 183 -8.37 -10.74 7.96
N GLY A 184 -7.19 -10.37 8.47
CA GLY A 184 -6.19 -9.65 7.71
C GLY A 184 -5.65 -10.41 6.51
N ALA A 185 -5.46 -11.73 6.65
CA ALA A 185 -5.02 -12.57 5.54
C ALA A 185 -6.07 -12.65 4.43
N ALA A 186 -7.36 -12.78 4.76
CA ALA A 186 -8.42 -12.73 3.74
C ALA A 186 -8.46 -11.37 3.05
N LYS A 187 -8.36 -10.26 3.79
CA LYS A 187 -8.38 -8.91 3.19
C LYS A 187 -7.19 -8.65 2.25
N LEU A 188 -6.01 -9.16 2.58
CA LEU A 188 -4.84 -9.09 1.69
C LEU A 188 -5.03 -9.90 0.41
N ARG A 189 -5.66 -11.09 0.49
CA ARG A 189 -6.01 -11.89 -0.70
C ARG A 189 -7.05 -11.21 -1.56
N GLU A 190 -8.10 -10.65 -0.95
CA GLU A 190 -9.12 -9.84 -1.63
C GLU A 190 -8.46 -8.69 -2.42
N TYR A 191 -7.49 -7.99 -1.83
CA TYR A 191 -6.74 -6.94 -2.50
C TYR A 191 -5.95 -7.47 -3.70
N LEU A 192 -5.23 -8.59 -3.56
CA LEU A 192 -4.49 -9.22 -4.65
C LEU A 192 -5.41 -9.66 -5.79
N GLU A 193 -6.53 -10.30 -5.46
CA GLU A 193 -7.55 -10.76 -6.42
C GLU A 193 -8.19 -9.57 -7.15
N HIS A 194 -8.53 -8.51 -6.44
CA HIS A 194 -9.09 -7.31 -7.05
C HIS A 194 -8.12 -6.66 -8.06
N ARG A 195 -6.82 -6.63 -7.77
CA ARG A 195 -5.81 -6.14 -8.74
C ARG A 195 -5.66 -7.09 -9.93
N ALA A 196 -5.70 -8.40 -9.72
CA ALA A 196 -5.64 -9.36 -10.82
C ALA A 196 -6.85 -9.21 -11.75
N MET A 197 -8.06 -9.15 -11.19
CA MET A 197 -9.30 -8.91 -11.93
C MET A 197 -9.24 -7.60 -12.73
N ARG A 198 -8.77 -6.51 -12.12
CA ARG A 198 -8.66 -5.22 -12.83
C ARG A 198 -7.65 -5.26 -13.97
N GLU A 199 -6.54 -5.97 -13.81
CA GLU A 199 -5.57 -6.17 -14.89
C GLU A 199 -6.18 -6.94 -16.07
N GLU A 200 -6.93 -8.00 -15.79
CA GLU A 200 -7.66 -8.77 -16.81
C GLU A 200 -8.65 -7.88 -17.57
N GLN A 201 -9.39 -7.02 -16.87
CA GLN A 201 -10.31 -6.06 -17.49
C GLN A 201 -9.58 -5.06 -18.40
N VAL A 202 -8.43 -4.53 -17.98
CA VAL A 202 -7.62 -3.61 -18.81
C VAL A 202 -7.12 -4.30 -20.07
N LEU A 203 -6.67 -5.55 -19.96
CA LEU A 203 -6.25 -6.34 -21.11
C LEU A 203 -7.41 -6.67 -22.06
N ALA A 204 -8.57 -7.04 -21.51
CA ALA A 204 -9.78 -7.30 -22.30
C ALA A 204 -10.25 -6.05 -23.06
N ALA A 205 -10.19 -4.87 -22.44
CA ALA A 205 -10.53 -3.61 -23.10
C ALA A 205 -9.56 -3.30 -24.27
N LEU A 206 -8.27 -3.58 -24.10
CA LEU A 206 -7.27 -3.48 -25.18
C LEU A 206 -7.56 -4.48 -26.32
N GLU A 207 -7.95 -5.71 -26.00
CA GLU A 207 -8.36 -6.74 -26.98
C GLU A 207 -9.62 -6.31 -27.74
N ALA A 208 -10.57 -5.67 -27.06
CA ALA A 208 -11.79 -5.10 -27.63
C ALA A 208 -11.55 -3.82 -28.47
N GLY A 209 -10.29 -3.37 -28.59
CA GLY A 209 -9.92 -2.25 -29.44
C GLY A 209 -9.90 -0.88 -28.74
N ARG A 210 -10.05 -0.81 -27.42
CA ARG A 210 -9.84 0.45 -26.68
C ARG A 210 -8.37 0.83 -26.71
N ARG A 211 -8.07 2.12 -26.86
CA ARG A 211 -6.70 2.62 -27.02
C ARG A 211 -6.36 3.72 -26.03
N THR A 212 -7.34 4.38 -25.43
CA THR A 212 -7.11 5.47 -24.47
C THR A 212 -7.61 5.11 -23.07
N ILE A 213 -7.08 5.77 -22.05
CA ILE A 213 -7.53 5.58 -20.65
C ILE A 213 -9.02 5.92 -20.48
N PRO A 214 -9.55 7.05 -21.03
CA PRO A 214 -10.97 7.35 -20.92
C PRO A 214 -11.89 6.28 -21.51
N GLU A 215 -11.53 5.70 -22.67
CA GLU A 215 -12.29 4.60 -23.29
C GLU A 215 -12.29 3.34 -22.41
N MET A 216 -11.14 2.99 -21.83
CA MET A 216 -11.05 1.86 -20.90
C MET A 216 -11.86 2.10 -19.63
N VAL A 217 -11.83 3.32 -19.07
CA VAL A 217 -12.59 3.66 -17.87
C VAL A 217 -14.09 3.58 -18.13
N GLU A 218 -14.57 4.09 -19.26
CA GLU A 218 -15.99 4.02 -19.65
C GLU A 218 -16.50 2.58 -19.76
N GLU A 219 -15.65 1.65 -20.21
CA GLU A 219 -15.99 0.24 -20.31
C GLU A 219 -15.89 -0.48 -18.94
N ILE A 220 -14.77 -0.32 -18.25
CA ILE A 220 -14.39 -1.09 -17.06
C ILE A 220 -15.11 -0.60 -15.79
N TYR A 221 -15.46 0.68 -15.72
CA TYR A 221 -16.15 1.32 -14.59
C TYR A 221 -17.58 1.75 -14.94
N ARG A 222 -18.21 1.09 -15.94
CA ARG A 222 -19.61 1.34 -16.28
C ARG A 222 -20.49 1.17 -15.04
N GLY A 223 -21.29 2.19 -14.74
CA GLY A 223 -22.20 2.20 -13.59
C GLY A 223 -21.57 2.66 -12.27
N TYR A 224 -20.29 3.03 -12.26
CA TYR A 224 -19.69 3.72 -11.12
C TYR A 224 -20.12 5.20 -11.08
N PRO A 225 -20.18 5.82 -9.89
CA PRO A 225 -20.46 7.23 -9.76
C PRO A 225 -19.47 8.12 -10.55
N PRO A 226 -19.91 9.13 -11.31
CA PRO A 226 -19.05 9.99 -12.13
C PRO A 226 -17.92 10.66 -11.36
N GLU A 227 -18.12 10.98 -10.09
CA GLU A 227 -17.15 11.59 -9.19
C GLU A 227 -15.92 10.71 -8.91
N LEU A 228 -16.03 9.38 -9.11
CA LEU A 228 -14.91 8.45 -8.95
C LEU A 228 -14.10 8.27 -10.24
N ARG A 229 -14.53 8.87 -11.35
CA ARG A 229 -13.84 8.76 -12.65
C ARG A 229 -12.37 9.16 -12.59
N PRO A 230 -11.95 10.27 -11.94
CA PRO A 230 -10.54 10.60 -11.84
C PRO A 230 -9.72 9.48 -11.19
N LEU A 231 -10.21 8.90 -10.09
CA LEU A 231 -9.55 7.78 -9.40
C LEU A 231 -9.50 6.52 -10.27
N ALA A 232 -10.56 6.24 -11.03
CA ALA A 232 -10.61 5.14 -11.98
C ALA A 232 -9.55 5.29 -13.09
N GLU A 233 -9.37 6.50 -13.64
CA GLU A 233 -8.34 6.81 -14.63
C GLU A 233 -6.93 6.57 -14.08
N ARG A 234 -6.66 6.97 -12.82
CA ARG A 234 -5.38 6.67 -12.16
C ARG A 234 -5.17 5.18 -11.96
N SER A 235 -6.21 4.43 -11.57
CA SER A 235 -6.14 2.97 -11.45
C SER A 235 -5.81 2.29 -12.77
N VAL A 236 -6.47 2.68 -13.88
CA VAL A 236 -6.16 2.14 -15.22
C VAL A 236 -4.73 2.48 -15.64
N LEU A 237 -4.29 3.73 -15.40
CA LEU A 237 -2.92 4.14 -15.68
C LEU A 237 -1.89 3.28 -14.94
N ALA A 238 -2.11 2.98 -13.66
CA ALA A 238 -1.20 2.13 -12.86
C ALA A 238 -1.05 0.72 -13.46
N HIS A 239 -2.15 0.13 -13.95
CA HIS A 239 -2.11 -1.14 -14.67
C HIS A 239 -1.34 -1.05 -15.98
N LEU A 240 -1.59 -0.01 -16.78
CA LEU A 240 -0.91 0.19 -18.07
C LEU A 240 0.59 0.38 -17.90
N VAL A 241 1.03 1.17 -16.90
CA VAL A 241 2.45 1.37 -16.58
C VAL A 241 3.12 0.04 -16.18
N LYS A 242 2.47 -0.75 -15.32
CA LYS A 242 2.98 -2.09 -14.95
C LYS A 242 3.07 -3.00 -16.19
N LEU A 243 2.03 -3.06 -17.00
CA LEU A 243 1.97 -3.92 -18.19
C LEU A 243 2.99 -3.51 -19.25
N GLU A 244 3.26 -2.21 -19.40
CA GLU A 244 4.33 -1.69 -20.27
C GLU A 244 5.72 -2.09 -19.75
N ALA A 245 5.96 -1.96 -18.44
CA ALA A 245 7.20 -2.43 -17.82
C ALA A 245 7.41 -3.94 -18.01
N GLU A 246 6.34 -4.73 -18.00
CA GLU A 246 6.34 -6.17 -18.30
C GLU A 246 6.49 -6.49 -19.80
N GLY A 247 6.42 -5.49 -20.68
CA GLY A 247 6.47 -5.65 -22.14
C GLY A 247 5.22 -6.28 -22.74
N ARG A 248 4.07 -6.18 -22.05
CA ARG A 248 2.77 -6.73 -22.48
C ARG A 248 1.91 -5.68 -23.20
N VAL A 249 2.17 -4.41 -22.92
CA VAL A 249 1.51 -3.25 -23.55
C VAL A 249 2.57 -2.33 -24.12
N VAL A 250 2.27 -1.68 -25.24
CA VAL A 250 3.10 -0.64 -25.84
C VAL A 250 2.36 0.69 -25.77
N ARG A 251 3.04 1.71 -25.27
CA ARG A 251 2.56 3.09 -25.29
C ARG A 251 3.02 3.78 -26.58
N ARG A 252 2.10 4.47 -27.24
CA ARG A 252 2.33 5.30 -28.44
C ARG A 252 1.93 6.73 -28.11
N THR A 253 2.88 7.65 -28.16
CA THR A 253 2.61 9.08 -27.94
C THR A 253 2.62 9.79 -29.28
N GLY A 254 1.48 10.36 -29.67
CA GLY A 254 1.32 11.15 -30.91
C GLY A 254 1.14 12.64 -30.63
N ALA A 255 0.77 13.42 -31.67
CA ALA A 255 0.50 14.85 -31.59
C ALA A 255 -0.80 15.15 -30.79
N GLY A 256 -0.76 14.95 -29.47
CA GLY A 256 -1.81 15.35 -28.52
C GLY A 256 -2.53 14.23 -27.78
N ASP A 257 -2.26 12.95 -28.06
CA ASP A 257 -2.95 11.82 -27.44
C ASP A 257 -1.97 10.66 -27.13
N THR A 258 -2.19 9.98 -26.00
CA THR A 258 -1.42 8.81 -25.56
C THR A 258 -2.27 7.57 -25.72
N ARG A 259 -1.80 6.64 -26.55
CA ARG A 259 -2.50 5.40 -26.88
C ARG A 259 -1.76 4.17 -26.38
N TYR A 260 -2.50 3.13 -26.08
CA TYR A 260 -2.01 1.86 -25.57
C TYR A 260 -2.52 0.71 -26.44
N GLU A 261 -1.62 -0.22 -26.74
CA GLU A 261 -1.90 -1.41 -27.54
C GLU A 261 -1.26 -2.63 -26.89
N LEU A 262 -1.81 -3.82 -27.11
CA LEU A 262 -1.11 -5.05 -26.74
C LEU A 262 0.19 -5.16 -27.52
N ALA A 263 1.26 -5.58 -26.83
CA ALA A 263 2.52 -5.88 -27.50
C ALA A 263 2.36 -7.11 -28.42
N GLU A 264 2.94 -7.04 -29.62
CA GLU A 264 2.99 -8.18 -30.53
C GLU A 264 3.73 -9.35 -29.86
N PRO A 265 3.18 -10.58 -29.93
CA PRO A 265 3.88 -11.75 -29.42
C PRO A 265 5.21 -11.96 -30.17
N ARG A 266 6.28 -12.23 -29.42
CA ARG A 266 7.58 -12.62 -29.98
C ARG A 266 7.65 -14.14 -30.13
N ALA A 267 8.51 -14.65 -31.01
CA ALA A 267 8.77 -16.08 -31.10
C ALA A 267 9.69 -16.53 -29.93
N CYS A 268 9.37 -17.66 -29.30
CA CYS A 268 10.24 -18.29 -28.32
C CYS A 268 11.57 -18.70 -28.96
N GLU A 269 12.70 -18.33 -28.36
CA GLU A 269 14.04 -18.65 -28.89
C GLU A 269 14.33 -20.15 -29.01
N ARG A 270 13.63 -20.99 -28.22
CA ARG A 270 13.83 -22.47 -28.21
C ARG A 270 12.85 -23.23 -29.12
N CYS A 271 11.59 -22.83 -29.18
CA CYS A 271 10.55 -23.61 -29.87
C CYS A 271 9.67 -22.80 -30.84
N GLY A 272 9.93 -21.51 -31.01
CA GLY A 272 9.16 -20.63 -31.90
C GLY A 272 7.74 -20.29 -31.44
N SER A 273 7.23 -20.89 -30.36
CA SER A 273 5.89 -20.60 -29.83
C SER A 273 5.74 -19.12 -29.42
N PRO A 274 4.55 -18.51 -29.53
CA PRO A 274 4.34 -17.12 -29.14
C PRO A 274 4.66 -16.87 -27.65
N VAL A 275 5.37 -15.78 -27.39
CA VAL A 275 5.75 -15.28 -26.07
C VAL A 275 5.26 -13.85 -25.93
N ARG A 276 4.47 -13.59 -24.89
CA ARG A 276 4.05 -12.24 -24.50
C ARG A 276 4.94 -11.74 -23.36
N GLY A 277 5.27 -10.46 -23.35
CA GLY A 277 6.16 -9.86 -22.35
C GLY A 277 7.63 -9.87 -22.74
N ARG A 278 8.51 -9.63 -21.77
CA ARG A 278 9.97 -9.52 -22.00
C ARG A 278 10.74 -10.86 -21.97
N THR A 279 10.08 -11.99 -21.72
CA THR A 279 10.78 -13.28 -21.66
C THR A 279 11.21 -13.76 -23.05
N ARG A 280 12.36 -14.44 -23.13
CA ARG A 280 12.88 -15.06 -24.37
C ARG A 280 12.28 -16.44 -24.65
N LEU A 281 11.81 -17.10 -23.61
CA LEU A 281 11.27 -18.44 -23.64
C LEU A 281 9.77 -18.45 -23.29
N CYS A 282 9.02 -19.33 -23.94
CA CYS A 282 7.64 -19.60 -23.55
C CYS A 282 7.62 -20.34 -22.19
N ARG A 283 6.47 -20.34 -21.51
CA ARG A 283 6.33 -20.94 -20.17
C ARG A 283 6.88 -22.36 -20.08
N ARG A 284 6.60 -23.19 -21.09
CA ARG A 284 7.09 -24.57 -21.17
C ARG A 284 8.62 -24.61 -21.25
N CYS A 285 9.21 -23.93 -22.22
CA CYS A 285 10.66 -23.89 -22.40
C CYS A 285 11.39 -23.30 -21.18
N SER A 286 10.81 -22.30 -20.50
CA SER A 286 11.37 -21.76 -19.25
C SER A 286 11.39 -22.80 -18.12
N LEU A 287 10.34 -23.60 -17.97
CA LEU A 287 10.29 -24.67 -16.97
C LEU A 287 11.28 -25.79 -17.30
N GLU A 288 11.42 -26.16 -18.58
CA GLU A 288 12.38 -27.16 -19.03
C GLU A 288 13.82 -26.74 -18.70
N VAL A 289 14.20 -25.48 -18.94
CA VAL A 289 15.53 -24.95 -18.59
C VAL A 289 15.80 -25.00 -17.08
N LEU A 290 14.81 -24.68 -16.24
CA LEU A 290 14.96 -24.76 -14.78
C LEU A 290 15.14 -26.20 -14.27
N GLN A 291 14.77 -27.19 -15.07
CA GLN A 291 14.87 -28.61 -14.75
C GLN A 291 16.11 -29.27 -15.38
N GLU A 292 16.81 -28.58 -16.27
CA GLU A 292 18.08 -29.05 -16.85
C GLU A 292 19.16 -29.06 -15.76
N ARG A 293 19.85 -30.20 -15.61
CA ARG A 293 21.01 -30.28 -14.70
C ARG A 293 22.14 -29.43 -15.30
N PRO A 294 22.84 -28.62 -14.49
CA PRO A 294 23.98 -27.87 -14.99
C PRO A 294 24.99 -28.85 -15.62
N THR A 295 25.33 -28.62 -16.88
CA THR A 295 26.44 -29.31 -17.53
C THR A 295 27.72 -28.89 -16.83
N SER A 296 28.37 -29.87 -16.18
CA SER A 296 29.67 -29.75 -15.52
C SER A 296 30.74 -29.19 -16.44
#